data_AF-A0A5C8MCT2-F1
#
_entry.id   AF-A0A5C8MCT2-F1
#
_cell.length_a   1.000
_cell.length_b   1.000
_cell.length_c   1.000
_cell.angle_alpha   90.00
_cell.angle_beta   90.00
_cell.angle_gamma   90.00
#
_symmetry.space_group_name_H-M   'P 1'
#
loop_
_entity.id
_entity.type
_entity.pdbx_description
1 polymer ?
#
loop_
_entity_poly.entity_id
_entity_poly.type
_entity_poly.pdbx_seq_one_letter_code
_entity_poly.pdbx_strand_id
1 'polypeptide(L)' 'YIYQVPLEFIPGLGPKTYEKLLARFGTEMYVLHQATEEELKQSIGEKLAKLIILARRGELSIQAGGGGKYGKIASE' A
#
# COMPACT_ATOMS: atom_id res chain seq x y z
N TYR A 1 9.51 -6.44 -16.73
CA TYR A 1 8.13 -6.06 -16.34
C TYR A 1 8.12 -5.95 -14.82
N ILE A 2 7.89 -4.76 -14.25
CA ILE A 2 7.78 -4.63 -12.78
C ILE A 2 6.32 -4.90 -12.44
N TYR A 3 6.05 -5.97 -11.68
CA TYR A 3 4.70 -6.24 -11.20
C TYR A 3 4.36 -5.19 -10.15
N GLN A 4 3.52 -4.22 -10.51
CA GLN A 4 3.02 -3.25 -9.55
C GLN A 4 1.82 -3.86 -8.81
N VAL A 5 1.79 -3.64 -7.51
CA VAL A 5 0.66 -4.01 -6.66
C VAL A 5 -0.25 -2.79 -6.54
N PRO A 6 -1.47 -2.83 -7.12
CA PRO A 6 -2.49 -1.80 -6.87
C PRO A 6 -2.70 -1.54 -5.38
N LEU A 7 -3.00 -0.28 -5.03
CA LEU A 7 -3.21 0.14 -3.64
C LEU A 7 -4.37 -0.60 -2.97
N GLU A 8 -5.37 -1.03 -3.74
CA GLU A 8 -6.50 -1.84 -3.24
C GLU A 8 -6.06 -3.20 -2.65
N PHE A 9 -4.90 -3.71 -3.04
CA PHE A 9 -4.34 -4.95 -2.48
C PHE A 9 -3.50 -4.72 -1.23
N ILE A 10 -3.29 -3.45 -0.82
CA ILE A 10 -2.57 -3.15 0.42
C ILE A 10 -3.48 -3.49 1.61
N PRO A 11 -3.10 -4.46 2.44
CA PRO A 11 -3.92 -4.87 3.57
C PRO A 11 -4.12 -3.72 4.55
N GLY A 12 -5.38 -3.46 4.89
CA GLY A 12 -5.77 -2.35 5.77
C GLY A 12 -5.92 -1.00 5.06
N LEU A 13 -5.68 -0.92 3.74
CA LEU A 13 -6.00 0.25 2.94
C LEU A 13 -7.48 0.17 2.52
N GLY A 14 -8.33 0.87 3.26
CA GLY A 14 -9.77 0.96 2.94
C GLY A 14 -10.08 2.05 1.90
N PRO A 15 -11.32 2.06 1.37
CA PRO A 15 -11.74 2.99 0.31
C PRO A 15 -11.59 4.47 0.71
N LYS A 16 -11.90 4.83 1.96
CA LYS A 16 -11.71 6.21 2.45
C LYS A 16 -10.24 6.64 2.44
N THR A 17 -9.34 5.72 2.76
CA THR A 17 -7.90 6.00 2.76
C THR A 17 -7.38 6.09 1.33
N TYR A 18 -7.88 5.24 0.43
CA TYR A 18 -7.60 5.31 -1.00
C TYR A 18 -8.01 6.67 -1.58
N GLU A 19 -9.26 7.09 -1.35
CA GLU A 19 -9.76 8.41 -1.77
C GLU A 19 -8.93 9.55 -1.17
N LYS A 20 -8.54 9.46 0.10
CA LYS A 20 -7.66 10.46 0.74
C LYS A 20 -6.31 10.56 0.05
N LEU A 21 -5.73 9.44 -0.36
CA LEU A 21 -4.47 9.40 -1.10
C LEU A 21 -4.64 10.04 -2.47
N LEU A 22 -5.70 9.71 -3.22
CA LEU A 22 -5.97 10.32 -4.52
C LEU A 22 -6.26 11.82 -4.40
N ALA A 23 -6.98 12.25 -3.37
CA ALA A 23 -7.26 13.66 -3.13
C ALA A 23 -5.99 14.47 -2.83
N ARG A 24 -5.00 13.88 -2.14
CA ARG A 24 -3.73 14.56 -1.81
C ARG A 24 -2.70 14.48 -2.94
N PHE A 25 -2.59 13.33 -3.60
CA PHE A 25 -1.51 13.02 -4.52
C PHE A 25 -1.95 12.96 -5.99
N GLY A 26 -3.25 13.13 -6.27
CA GLY A 26 -3.85 13.17 -7.60
C GLY A 26 -4.14 11.80 -8.19
N THR A 27 -3.13 10.92 -8.26
CA THR A 27 -3.28 9.60 -8.90
C THR A 27 -2.66 8.49 -8.08
N GLU A 28 -3.20 7.27 -8.25
CA GLU A 28 -2.62 6.06 -7.68
C GLU A 28 -1.17 5.87 -8.15
N MET A 29 -0.89 6.17 -9.42
CA MET A 29 0.44 6.06 -9.99
C MET A 29 1.44 7.00 -9.28
N TYR A 30 1.04 8.22 -8.91
CA TYR A 30 1.89 9.08 -8.10
C TYR A 30 2.17 8.46 -6.73
N VAL A 31 1.15 7.89 -6.10
CA VAL A 31 1.26 7.20 -4.81
C VAL A 31 2.09 5.92 -4.90
N LEU A 32 2.20 5.28 -6.06
CA LEU A 32 3.03 4.07 -6.24
C LEU A 32 4.47 4.39 -6.65
N HIS A 33 4.76 5.56 -7.24
CA HIS A 33 6.09 5.84 -7.80
C HIS A 33 6.80 7.05 -7.23
N GLN A 34 6.06 8.08 -6.81
CA GLN A 34 6.62 9.41 -6.55
C GLN A 34 6.43 9.86 -5.09
N ALA A 35 5.31 9.53 -4.45
CA ALA A 35 5.06 9.96 -3.07
C ALA A 35 6.14 9.45 -2.12
N THR A 36 6.70 10.31 -1.29
CA THR A 36 7.73 9.93 -0.32
C THR A 36 7.12 9.18 0.87
N GLU A 37 7.94 8.40 1.60
CA GLU A 37 7.47 7.71 2.80
C GLU A 37 6.96 8.71 3.87
N GLU A 38 7.58 9.89 3.98
CA GLU A 38 7.18 10.93 4.92
C GLU A 38 5.82 11.54 4.57
N GLU A 39 5.58 11.86 3.29
CA GLU A 39 4.27 12.35 2.84
C GLU A 39 3.16 11.31 3.07
N LEU A 40 3.48 10.03 2.85
CA LEU A 40 2.55 8.94 3.16
C LEU A 40 2.30 8.85 4.66
N LYS A 41 3.34 8.88 5.51
CA LYS A 41 3.23 8.87 6.98
C LYS A 41 2.30 9.96 7.48
N GLN A 42 2.48 11.19 6.99
CA GLN A 42 1.63 12.33 7.34
C GLN A 42 0.18 12.17 6.90
N SER A 43 -0.07 11.37 5.85
CA SER A 43 -1.41 11.22 5.26
C SER A 43 -2.19 10.07 5.87
N ILE A 44 -1.56 8.90 6.02
CA ILE A 44 -2.24 7.64 6.33
C ILE A 44 -1.63 6.92 7.54
N GLY A 45 -0.65 7.55 8.20
CA GLY A 45 0.07 6.97 9.33
C GLY A 45 1.22 6.05 8.91
N GLU A 46 2.11 5.78 9.86
CA GLU A 46 3.35 5.05 9.62
C GLU A 46 3.14 3.61 9.16
N LYS A 47 2.17 2.90 9.73
CA LYS A 47 1.90 1.50 9.40
C LYS A 47 1.55 1.31 7.92
N LEU A 48 0.61 2.11 7.41
CA LEU A 48 0.20 2.00 6.00
C LEU A 48 1.26 2.56 5.05
N ALA A 49 1.97 3.63 5.43
CA ALA A 49 3.06 4.16 4.64
C ALA A 49 4.14 3.10 4.40
N LYS A 50 4.58 2.38 5.44
CA LYS A 50 5.54 1.28 5.31
C LYS A 50 5.05 0.17 4.39
N LEU A 51 3.78 -0.22 4.49
CA LEU A 51 3.20 -1.26 3.62
C LEU A 51 3.21 -0.84 2.14
N ILE A 52 2.90 0.42 1.83
CA ILE A 52 2.98 0.93 0.46
C ILE A 52 4.44 0.88 -0.02
N ILE A 53 5.41 1.33 0.78
CA ILE A 53 6.83 1.28 0.39
C ILE A 53 7.31 -0.17 0.15
N LEU A 54 6.93 -1.12 1.00
CA LEU A 54 7.24 -2.54 0.81
C LEU A 54 6.62 -3.09 -0.49
N ALA A 55 5.36 -2.73 -0.76
CA ALA A 55 4.68 -3.12 -2.00
C ALA A 55 5.35 -2.56 -3.25
N ARG A 56 5.84 -1.31 -3.22
CA ARG A 56 6.62 -0.71 -4.31
C ARG A 56 7.90 -1.47 -4.63
N ARG A 57 8.52 -2.06 -3.61
CA ARG A 57 9.76 -2.84 -3.72
C ARG A 57 9.51 -4.31 -4.10
N GLY A 58 8.25 -4.75 -4.11
CA GLY A 58 7.91 -6.17 -4.26
C GLY A 58 8.26 -7.00 -3.01
N GLU A 59 8.53 -6.36 -1.89
CA GLU A 59 8.93 -6.98 -0.62
C GLU A 59 7.74 -7.23 0.31
N LEU A 60 6.51 -6.97 -0.17
CA LEU A 60 5.30 -7.26 0.59
C LEU A 60 5.10 -8.78 0.67
N SER A 61 5.66 -9.40 1.71
CA SER A 61 5.47 -10.81 2.04
C SER A 61 4.04 -11.05 2.52
N ILE A 62 3.13 -11.27 1.58
CA ILE A 62 1.74 -11.69 1.86
C ILE A 62 1.77 -13.19 2.17
N GLN A 63 1.66 -13.58 3.45
CA GLN A 63 1.45 -14.99 3.79
C GLN A 63 0.05 -15.40 3.34
N ALA A 64 -0.05 -16.09 2.21
CA ALA A 64 -1.29 -16.63 1.67
C ALA A 64 -1.90 -17.66 2.63
N GLY A 65 -2.82 -17.22 3.50
CA GLY A 65 -3.75 -18.12 4.17
C GLY A 65 -4.65 -18.75 3.10
N GLY A 66 -4.62 -20.08 3.00
CA GLY A 66 -5.26 -20.85 1.93
C GLY A 66 -6.72 -20.45 1.65
N GLY A 67 -7.06 -20.31 0.36
CA GLY A 67 -8.42 -20.05 -0.09
C GLY A 67 -8.65 -18.76 -0.90
N GLY A 68 -7.62 -18.20 -1.54
CA GLY A 68 -7.80 -17.21 -2.61
C GLY A 68 -8.21 -15.79 -2.16
N LYS A 69 -8.01 -15.42 -0.89
CA LYS A 69 -8.13 -14.02 -0.44
C LYS A 69 -6.93 -13.59 0.40
N TYR A 70 -6.38 -12.47 -0.05
CA TYR A 70 -5.20 -11.72 0.40
C TYR A 70 -4.88 -11.88 1.90
N GLY A 71 -3.76 -12.55 2.14
CA GLY A 71 -3.32 -13.03 3.43
C GLY A 71 -2.95 -11.93 4.42
N LYS A 72 -3.19 -12.23 5.70
CA LYS A 72 -2.84 -11.37 6.84
C LYS A 72 -1.35 -11.05 6.83
N ILE A 73 -1.04 -9.80 7.18
CA ILE A 73 0.32 -9.32 7.42
C ILE A 73 0.87 -10.07 8.63
N ALA A 74 1.84 -10.97 8.42
CA ALA A 74 2.67 -11.47 9.48
C ALA A 74 3.69 -10.37 9.81
N SER A 75 3.35 -9.51 10.76
CA SER A 75 4.38 -8.86 11.57
C SER A 75 4.89 -9.93 12.53
N GLU A 76 6.20 -10.22 12.44
CA GLU A 76 6.92 -11.05 13.40
C GLU A 76 6.64 -10.62 14.85
#